data_AF-A0AA38HZF9-F1
#
_entry.id   AF-A0AA38HZF9-F1
#
_cell.length_a   1.000
_cell.length_b   1.000
_cell.length_c   1.000
_cell.angle_alpha   90.00
_cell.angle_beta   90.00
_cell.angle_gamma   90.00
#
_symmetry.space_group_name_H-M   'P 1'
#
loop_
_entity.id
_entity.type
_entity.pdbx_description
1 polymer ?
#
loop_
_entity_poly.entity_id
_entity_poly.type
_entity_poly.pdbx_seq_one_letter_code
_entity_poly.pdbx_strand_id
1 'polypeptide(L)'
;MLIPHHQYAGIYLIAAIPHLKNLDQPSPWCIVFNKEQLKLLEYAENLKYYYKAGYGNDINRQIGCPPLKDVYEKFERTVNGGGSNVQNKVTVFFTDSITIQTFLSAMGIGKDNQPPTADNYFQQQQRQWRTSTLDPFASNVAAALCQCRGNERFRVMFFLNEVPVNYPDCSV
;
A
#
# COMPACT_ATOMS: atom_id res chain seq x y z
N MET A 1 0.31 -35.02 11.52
CA MET A 1 0.16 -34.84 10.06
C MET A 1 0.49 -33.39 9.75
N LEU A 2 1.74 -33.10 9.39
CA LEU A 2 2.19 -31.74 9.08
C LEU A 2 2.00 -31.50 7.58
N ILE A 3 0.97 -30.74 7.25
CA ILE A 3 0.70 -30.24 5.89
C ILE A 3 1.86 -29.28 5.52
N PRO A 4 2.58 -29.47 4.39
CA PRO A 4 3.69 -28.62 4.00
C PRO A 4 3.31 -27.13 3.86
N HIS A 5 4.24 -26.21 4.16
CA HIS A 5 4.08 -24.75 4.08
C HIS A 5 3.47 -24.27 2.73
N HIS A 6 3.81 -24.92 1.63
CA HIS A 6 3.24 -24.64 0.30
C HIS A 6 1.73 -24.89 0.19
N GLN A 7 1.18 -25.84 0.94
CA GLN A 7 -0.26 -26.13 0.93
C GLN A 7 -1.06 -25.06 1.69
N TYR A 8 -0.53 -24.49 2.79
CA TYR A 8 -1.22 -23.43 3.53
C TYR A 8 -1.32 -22.11 2.75
N ALA A 9 -0.27 -21.72 2.02
CA ALA A 9 -0.30 -20.54 1.15
C ALA A 9 -1.33 -20.68 0.02
N GLY A 10 -1.44 -21.90 -0.55
CA GLY A 10 -2.47 -22.22 -1.54
C GLY A 10 -3.89 -22.13 -0.99
N ILE A 11 -4.15 -22.69 0.21
CA ILE A 11 -5.47 -22.66 0.84
C ILE A 11 -5.86 -21.22 1.25
N TYR A 12 -4.90 -20.41 1.70
CA TYR A 12 -5.15 -18.99 1.98
C TYR A 12 -5.60 -18.21 0.73
N LEU A 13 -4.92 -18.42 -0.42
CA LEU A 13 -5.36 -17.83 -1.69
C LEU A 13 -6.75 -18.30 -2.10
N ILE A 14 -7.07 -19.59 -1.89
CA ILE A 14 -8.37 -20.20 -2.23
C ILE A 14 -9.47 -19.77 -1.24
N ALA A 15 -9.15 -19.30 -0.04
CA ALA A 15 -10.11 -18.64 0.84
C ALA A 15 -10.47 -17.24 0.30
N ALA A 16 -9.48 -16.48 -0.18
CA ALA A 16 -9.67 -15.11 -0.64
C ALA A 16 -10.37 -15.01 -2.02
N ILE A 17 -9.96 -15.81 -3.00
CA ILE A 17 -10.36 -15.64 -4.41
C ILE A 17 -11.85 -15.92 -4.69
N PRO A 18 -12.48 -16.99 -4.17
CA PRO A 18 -13.90 -17.27 -4.41
C PRO A 18 -14.84 -16.25 -3.77
N HIS A 19 -14.45 -15.65 -2.63
CA HIS A 19 -15.22 -14.59 -1.99
C HIS A 19 -15.32 -13.34 -2.89
N LEU A 20 -14.27 -13.04 -3.66
CA LEU A 20 -14.29 -11.93 -4.63
C LEU A 20 -15.28 -12.15 -5.79
N LYS A 21 -15.69 -13.40 -6.05
CA LYS A 21 -16.68 -13.73 -7.09
C LYS A 21 -18.12 -13.70 -6.58
N ASN A 22 -18.32 -13.90 -5.27
CA ASN A 22 -19.62 -13.85 -4.62
C ASN A 22 -19.47 -13.24 -3.23
N LEU A 23 -19.64 -11.92 -3.16
CA LEU A 23 -19.44 -11.13 -1.94
C LEU A 23 -20.47 -11.48 -0.84
N ASP A 24 -21.60 -12.06 -1.21
CA ASP A 24 -22.70 -12.40 -0.28
C ASP A 24 -22.43 -13.69 0.51
N GLN A 25 -21.44 -14.50 0.11
CA GLN A 25 -21.09 -15.73 0.80
C GLN A 25 -19.58 -15.84 1.03
N PRO A 26 -19.12 -16.06 2.27
CA PRO A 26 -17.71 -16.35 2.51
C PRO A 26 -17.35 -17.66 1.82
N SER A 27 -16.15 -17.71 1.24
CA SER A 27 -15.61 -18.94 0.66
C SER A 27 -15.72 -20.08 1.68
N PRO A 28 -16.16 -21.29 1.30
CA PRO A 28 -16.17 -22.44 2.21
C PRO A 28 -14.79 -22.71 2.82
N TRP A 29 -13.71 -22.27 2.17
CA TRP A 29 -12.35 -22.38 2.67
C TRP A 29 -12.02 -21.38 3.80
N CYS A 30 -12.84 -20.37 4.03
CA CYS A 30 -12.67 -19.51 5.20
C CYS A 30 -12.98 -20.26 6.51
N ILE A 31 -13.81 -21.32 6.49
CA ILE A 31 -14.22 -22.06 7.69
C ILE A 31 -13.08 -22.87 8.31
N VAL A 32 -12.06 -23.21 7.53
CA VAL A 32 -10.94 -24.04 8.01
C VAL A 32 -9.94 -23.26 8.85
N PHE A 33 -10.07 -21.93 8.91
CA PHE A 33 -9.19 -21.06 9.67
C PHE A 33 -9.98 -20.27 10.72
N ASN A 34 -9.42 -20.20 11.93
CA ASN A 34 -9.84 -19.20 12.91
C ASN A 34 -9.11 -17.86 12.66
N LYS A 35 -9.55 -16.81 13.37
CA LYS A 35 -9.02 -15.46 13.22
C LYS A 35 -7.51 -15.36 13.49
N GLU A 36 -6.99 -16.08 14.47
CA GLU A 36 -5.56 -16.04 14.81
C GLU A 36 -4.70 -16.72 13.74
N GLN A 37 -5.19 -17.81 13.16
CA GLN A 37 -4.54 -18.46 12.01
C GLN A 37 -4.52 -17.53 10.79
N LEU A 38 -5.60 -16.79 10.52
CA LEU A 38 -5.64 -15.80 9.43
C LEU A 38 -4.64 -14.66 9.64
N LYS A 39 -4.51 -14.13 10.86
CA LYS A 39 -3.51 -13.10 11.17
C LYS A 39 -2.08 -13.61 10.98
N LEU A 40 -1.81 -14.88 11.29
CA LEU A 40 -0.50 -15.48 11.07
C LEU A 40 -0.20 -15.63 9.57
N LEU A 41 -1.19 -16.03 8.77
CA LEU A 41 -1.07 -16.12 7.31
C LEU A 41 -0.86 -14.73 6.68
N GLU A 42 -1.60 -13.72 7.14
CA GLU A 42 -1.37 -12.33 6.76
C GLU A 42 0.06 -11.89 7.09
N TYR A 43 0.57 -12.23 8.28
CA TYR A 43 1.92 -11.91 8.68
C TYR A 43 2.98 -12.58 7.78
N ALA A 44 2.77 -13.83 7.38
CA ALA A 44 3.65 -14.51 6.44
C ALA A 44 3.71 -13.80 5.07
N GLU A 45 2.57 -13.33 4.55
CA GLU A 45 2.56 -12.51 3.34
C GLU A 45 3.19 -11.13 3.57
N ASN A 46 2.99 -10.51 4.74
CA ASN A 46 3.65 -9.25 5.09
C ASN A 46 5.17 -9.40 5.07
N LEU A 47 5.71 -10.46 5.67
CA LEU A 47 7.14 -10.76 5.69
C LEU A 47 7.70 -10.90 4.27
N LYS A 48 7.06 -11.72 3.44
CA LYS A 48 7.45 -11.94 2.04
C LYS A 48 7.50 -10.63 1.26
N TYR A 49 6.46 -9.83 1.33
CA TYR A 49 6.34 -8.59 0.57
C TYR A 49 7.19 -7.45 1.15
N TYR A 50 7.43 -7.43 2.46
CA TYR A 50 8.35 -6.49 3.10
C TYR A 50 9.75 -6.58 2.51
N TYR A 51 10.27 -7.81 2.34
CA TYR A 51 11.60 -8.02 1.75
C TYR A 51 11.60 -8.01 0.22
N LYS A 52 10.49 -8.38 -0.42
CA LYS A 52 10.38 -8.39 -1.88
C LYS A 52 10.16 -7.00 -2.49
N ALA A 53 9.33 -6.16 -1.89
CA ALA A 53 8.87 -4.89 -2.46
C ALA A 53 8.83 -3.72 -1.46
N GLY A 54 8.98 -4.01 -0.16
CA GLY A 54 8.96 -3.02 0.91
C GLY A 54 10.33 -2.56 1.38
N TYR A 55 10.41 -2.20 2.66
CA TYR A 55 11.62 -1.67 3.31
C TYR A 55 12.72 -2.69 3.59
N GLY A 56 12.51 -3.98 3.32
CA GLY A 56 13.53 -5.00 3.54
C GLY A 56 14.72 -4.93 2.57
N ASN A 57 14.60 -4.18 1.47
CA ASN A 57 15.70 -3.88 0.57
C ASN A 57 15.64 -2.41 0.11
N ASP A 58 16.75 -1.69 0.23
CA ASP A 58 16.82 -0.27 -0.12
C ASP A 58 16.58 0.01 -1.60
N ILE A 59 16.84 -0.96 -2.48
CA ILE A 59 16.56 -0.82 -3.92
C ILE A 59 15.07 -0.61 -4.19
N ASN A 60 14.18 -1.14 -3.36
CA ASN A 60 12.73 -1.04 -3.55
C ASN A 60 12.25 0.42 -3.47
N ARG A 61 12.85 1.20 -2.58
CA ARG A 61 12.59 2.65 -2.50
C ARG A 61 13.06 3.35 -3.77
N GLN A 62 14.22 2.97 -4.30
CA GLN A 62 14.76 3.55 -5.54
C GLN A 62 13.89 3.19 -6.76
N ILE A 63 13.31 1.98 -6.80
CA ILE A 63 12.38 1.55 -7.85
C ILE A 63 11.07 2.36 -7.78
N GLY A 64 10.60 2.73 -6.59
CA GLY A 64 9.41 3.56 -6.41
C GLY A 64 9.63 5.06 -6.67
N CYS A 65 10.88 5.52 -6.76
CA CYS A 65 11.19 6.95 -6.94
C CYS A 65 10.71 7.54 -8.28
N PRO A 66 10.88 6.90 -9.45
CA PRO A 66 10.46 7.47 -10.74
C PRO A 66 8.98 7.89 -10.81
N PRO A 67 7.98 7.06 -10.42
CA PRO A 67 6.59 7.51 -10.39
C PRO A 67 6.34 8.64 -9.38
N LEU A 68 7.02 8.64 -8.23
CA LEU A 68 6.91 9.73 -7.25
C LEU A 68 7.48 11.05 -7.80
N LYS A 69 8.60 10.97 -8.52
CA LYS A 69 9.20 12.11 -9.21
C LYS A 69 8.26 12.66 -10.28
N ASP A 70 7.59 11.81 -11.07
CA ASP A 70 6.62 12.28 -12.07
C ASP A 70 5.45 13.05 -11.44
N VAL A 71 4.90 12.56 -10.32
CA VAL A 71 3.86 13.29 -9.55
C VAL A 71 4.38 14.63 -9.06
N TYR A 72 5.58 14.65 -8.46
CA TYR A 72 6.21 15.87 -7.97
C TYR A 72 6.40 16.91 -9.07
N GLU A 73 7.02 16.54 -10.19
CA GLU A 73 7.30 17.45 -11.31
C GLU A 73 6.01 18.01 -11.92
N LYS A 74 4.94 17.21 -12.00
CA LYS A 74 3.64 17.69 -12.51
C LYS A 74 3.02 18.73 -11.58
N PHE A 75 3.07 18.51 -10.27
CA PHE A 75 2.58 19.48 -9.30
C PHE A 75 3.44 20.75 -9.28
N GLU A 76 4.76 20.61 -9.29
CA GLU A 76 5.70 21.73 -9.32
C GLU A 76 5.48 22.62 -10.55
N ARG A 77 5.35 22.03 -11.75
CA ARG A 77 5.02 22.78 -12.98
C ARG A 77 3.69 23.51 -12.87
N THR A 78 2.68 22.90 -12.26
CA THR A 78 1.35 23.50 -12.08
C THR A 78 1.40 24.70 -11.13
N VAL A 79 2.11 24.55 -10.01
CA VAL A 79 2.31 25.60 -9.01
C VAL A 79 3.08 26.78 -9.61
N ASN A 80 4.22 26.50 -10.28
CA ASN A 80 5.06 27.51 -10.91
C ASN A 80 4.35 28.23 -12.08
N GLY A 81 3.46 27.54 -12.79
CA GLY A 81 2.60 28.11 -13.84
C GLY A 81 1.37 28.87 -13.32
N GLY A 82 1.24 29.06 -12.01
CA GLY A 82 0.14 29.81 -11.40
C GLY A 82 -1.24 29.14 -11.46
N GLY A 83 -1.30 27.85 -11.82
CA GLY A 83 -2.54 27.07 -11.96
C GLY A 83 -3.31 27.26 -13.27
N SER A 84 -2.92 28.20 -14.12
CA SER A 84 -3.70 28.62 -15.30
C SER A 84 -3.38 27.84 -16.58
N ASN A 85 -2.23 27.16 -16.63
CA ASN A 85 -1.67 26.59 -17.87
C ASN A 85 -1.35 25.09 -17.72
N VAL A 86 -2.33 24.30 -17.26
CA VAL A 86 -2.19 22.84 -17.09
C VAL A 86 -2.87 22.13 -18.25
N GLN A 87 -2.09 21.58 -19.19
CA GLN A 87 -2.63 20.78 -20.30
C GLN A 87 -3.27 19.47 -19.82
N ASN A 88 -2.69 18.80 -18.82
CA ASN A 88 -3.17 17.51 -18.31
C ASN A 88 -3.56 17.61 -16.83
N LYS A 89 -4.86 17.74 -16.56
CA LYS A 89 -5.39 17.86 -15.18
C LYS A 89 -5.46 16.54 -14.42
N VAL A 90 -5.49 15.42 -15.13
CA VAL A 90 -5.60 14.07 -14.55
C VAL A 90 -4.61 13.15 -15.25
N THR A 91 -3.87 12.36 -14.47
CA THR A 91 -3.06 11.23 -14.95
C THR A 91 -3.49 9.99 -14.18
N VAL A 92 -3.69 8.87 -14.88
CA VAL A 92 -4.03 7.58 -14.28
C VAL A 92 -3.01 6.55 -14.73
N PHE A 93 -2.49 5.78 -13.77
CA PHE A 93 -1.59 4.65 -14.02
C PHE A 93 -2.25 3.36 -13.56
N PHE A 94 -2.11 2.31 -14.37
CA PHE A 94 -2.49 0.95 -13.99
C PHE A 94 -1.22 0.13 -13.82
N THR A 95 -1.11 -0.57 -12.70
CA THR A 95 0.12 -1.28 -12.35
C THR A 95 -0.18 -2.49 -11.47
N ASP A 96 0.86 -3.17 -11.03
CA ASP A 96 0.78 -4.33 -10.15
C ASP A 96 1.14 -3.99 -8.69
N SER A 97 0.87 -4.95 -7.82
CA SER A 97 1.16 -4.90 -6.38
C SER A 97 2.59 -4.52 -6.03
N ILE A 98 3.59 -4.99 -6.79
CA ILE A 98 5.00 -4.71 -6.49
C ILE A 98 5.27 -3.23 -6.74
N THR A 99 4.78 -2.68 -7.85
CA THR A 99 4.93 -1.26 -8.15
C THR A 99 4.23 -0.38 -7.13
N ILE A 100 3.02 -0.73 -6.68
CA ILE A 100 2.32 0.02 -5.62
C ILE A 100 3.13 -0.01 -4.32
N GLN A 101 3.59 -1.18 -3.88
CA GLN A 101 4.34 -1.31 -2.61
C GLN A 101 5.70 -0.60 -2.62
N THR A 102 6.42 -0.66 -3.76
CA THR A 102 7.68 0.08 -3.93
C THR A 102 7.44 1.60 -3.95
N PHE A 103 6.36 2.06 -4.60
CA PHE A 103 5.93 3.46 -4.56
C PHE A 103 5.57 3.93 -3.15
N LEU A 104 4.77 3.16 -2.40
CA LEU A 104 4.46 3.44 -1.00
C LEU A 104 5.72 3.51 -0.14
N SER A 105 6.68 2.61 -0.38
CA SER A 105 7.97 2.61 0.31
C SER A 105 8.78 3.87 0.03
N ALA A 106 8.80 4.34 -1.22
CA ALA A 106 9.45 5.58 -1.63
C ALA A 106 8.77 6.82 -1.00
N MET A 107 7.45 6.77 -0.84
CA MET A 107 6.64 7.77 -0.14
C MET A 107 6.78 7.74 1.40
N GLY A 108 7.53 6.79 1.96
CA GLY A 108 7.70 6.67 3.41
C GLY A 108 6.49 6.06 4.15
N ILE A 109 5.53 5.48 3.45
CA ILE A 109 4.32 4.90 4.04
C ILE A 109 4.56 3.46 4.50
N GLY A 110 4.06 3.14 5.70
CA GLY A 110 4.07 1.76 6.21
C GLY A 110 5.41 1.32 6.79
N LYS A 111 6.29 2.26 7.13
CA LYS A 111 7.59 1.95 7.73
C LYS A 111 7.44 1.55 9.20
N ASP A 112 7.89 0.34 9.53
CA ASP A 112 7.89 -0.15 10.91
C ASP A 112 9.05 0.41 11.74
N ASN A 113 8.83 0.52 13.06
CA ASN A 113 9.89 0.83 14.02
C ASN A 113 10.93 -0.29 14.11
N GLN A 114 10.47 -1.54 14.03
CA GLN A 114 11.31 -2.74 13.98
C GLN A 114 10.89 -3.58 12.79
N PRO A 115 11.85 -4.06 11.96
CA PRO A 115 11.51 -4.85 10.79
C PRO A 115 10.80 -6.16 11.18
N PRO A 116 9.80 -6.62 10.41
CA PRO A 116 9.21 -7.92 10.62
C PRO A 116 10.24 -9.02 10.30
N THR A 117 10.35 -10.00 11.19
CA THR A 117 11.19 -11.19 11.05
C THR A 117 10.33 -12.45 11.21
N ALA A 118 10.87 -13.62 10.87
CA ALA A 118 10.13 -14.87 10.98
C ALA A 118 9.73 -15.22 12.44
N ASP A 119 10.45 -14.68 13.43
CA ASP A 119 10.35 -15.02 14.85
C ASP A 119 9.69 -13.93 15.73
N ASN A 120 9.48 -12.72 15.23
CA ASN A 120 8.95 -11.60 16.03
C ASN A 120 7.44 -11.32 15.85
N TYR A 121 6.65 -12.29 15.35
CA TYR A 121 5.20 -12.14 15.13
C TYR A 121 4.44 -11.52 16.33
N PHE A 122 4.73 -11.98 17.55
CA PHE A 122 4.05 -11.48 18.76
C PHE A 122 4.41 -10.03 19.11
N GLN A 123 5.54 -9.52 18.63
CA GLN A 123 5.98 -8.13 18.81
C GLN A 123 5.43 -7.21 17.70
N GLN A 124 5.02 -7.79 16.56
CA GLN A 124 4.55 -7.09 15.37
C GLN A 124 3.01 -6.87 15.34
N GLN A 125 2.36 -6.86 16.50
CA GLN A 125 0.91 -6.66 16.62
C GLN A 125 0.45 -5.25 16.21
N GLN A 126 1.34 -4.25 16.31
CA GLN A 126 1.11 -2.85 15.93
C GLN A 126 1.95 -2.42 14.71
N ARG A 127 2.35 -3.40 13.88
CA ARG A 127 3.09 -3.13 12.64
C ARG A 127 2.31 -2.23 11.69
N GLN A 128 3.03 -1.35 11.03
CA GLN A 128 2.59 -0.47 9.96
C GLN A 128 2.62 -1.18 8.61
N TRP A 129 3.58 -2.10 8.39
CA TRP A 129 3.62 -2.89 7.17
C TRP A 129 2.61 -4.04 7.19
N ARG A 130 1.42 -3.76 6.65
CA ARG A 130 0.34 -4.75 6.47
C ARG A 130 -0.14 -4.74 5.03
N THR A 131 0.17 -5.79 4.29
CA THR A 131 -0.21 -5.88 2.86
C THR A 131 -1.72 -5.85 2.66
N SER A 132 -2.50 -6.39 3.60
CA SER A 132 -3.98 -6.33 3.57
C SER A 132 -4.55 -4.92 3.61
N THR A 133 -3.83 -3.95 4.19
CA THR A 133 -4.27 -2.55 4.28
C THR A 133 -3.54 -1.64 3.29
N LEU A 134 -2.28 -1.95 2.98
CA LEU A 134 -1.45 -1.16 2.07
C LEU A 134 -1.77 -1.48 0.61
N ASP A 135 -1.91 -2.77 0.28
CA ASP A 135 -2.06 -3.24 -1.08
C ASP A 135 -3.07 -4.41 -1.17
N PRO A 136 -4.35 -4.17 -0.79
CA PRO A 136 -5.42 -5.12 -1.06
C PRO A 136 -5.68 -5.28 -2.56
N PHE A 137 -6.56 -6.22 -2.93
CA PHE A 137 -7.05 -6.27 -4.31
C PHE A 137 -7.71 -4.93 -4.69
N ALA A 138 -7.40 -4.46 -5.90
CA ALA A 138 -7.81 -3.15 -6.41
C ALA A 138 -7.34 -1.96 -5.54
N SER A 139 -6.17 -2.11 -4.90
CA SER A 139 -5.49 -1.01 -4.22
C SER A 139 -5.30 0.19 -5.13
N ASN A 140 -5.41 1.39 -4.55
CA ASN A 140 -5.25 2.63 -5.29
C ASN A 140 -4.53 3.68 -4.45
N VAL A 141 -3.73 4.51 -5.12
CA VAL A 141 -3.07 5.67 -4.52
C VAL A 141 -3.39 6.87 -5.38
N ALA A 142 -3.86 7.95 -4.74
CA ALA A 142 -4.16 9.20 -5.42
C ALA A 142 -3.41 10.36 -4.77
N ALA A 143 -2.95 11.29 -5.61
CA ALA A 143 -2.41 12.56 -5.17
C ALA A 143 -3.21 13.67 -5.85
N ALA A 144 -3.73 14.60 -5.06
CA ALA A 144 -4.56 15.71 -5.52
C ALA A 144 -3.92 17.04 -5.16
N LEU A 145 -3.69 17.89 -6.16
CA LEU A 145 -3.27 19.27 -5.96
C LEU A 145 -4.50 20.18 -5.98
N CYS A 146 -4.76 20.86 -4.86
CA CYS A 146 -5.89 21.77 -4.69
C CYS A 146 -5.40 23.22 -4.65
N GLN A 147 -6.11 24.11 -5.33
CA GLN A 147 -5.90 25.55 -5.21
C GLN A 147 -6.84 26.12 -4.13
N CYS A 148 -6.26 26.70 -3.09
CA CYS A 148 -7.00 27.24 -1.96
C CYS A 148 -7.13 28.77 -2.06
N ARG A 149 -8.18 29.32 -1.41
CA ARG A 149 -8.42 30.78 -1.35
C ARG A 149 -7.74 31.47 -0.15
N GLY A 150 -6.84 30.76 0.54
CA GLY A 150 -6.13 31.24 1.74
C GLY A 150 -4.71 31.72 1.45
N ASN A 151 -3.93 31.96 2.52
CA ASN A 151 -2.53 32.38 2.42
C ASN A 151 -1.65 31.35 1.69
N GLU A 152 -1.94 30.07 1.87
CA GLU A 152 -1.37 28.99 1.06
C GLU A 152 -2.21 28.80 -0.20
N ARG A 153 -1.65 29.18 -1.34
CA ARG A 153 -2.35 29.14 -2.62
C ARG A 153 -2.58 27.71 -3.13
N PHE A 154 -1.70 26.77 -2.78
CA PHE A 154 -1.77 25.38 -3.24
C PHE A 154 -1.52 24.42 -2.09
N ARG A 155 -2.27 23.31 -2.07
CA ARG A 155 -2.15 22.22 -1.10
C ARG A 155 -2.19 20.88 -1.81
N VAL A 156 -1.45 19.90 -1.29
CA VAL A 156 -1.44 18.53 -1.82
C VAL A 156 -2.09 17.62 -0.78
N MET A 157 -2.97 16.74 -1.25
CA MET A 157 -3.55 15.66 -0.46
C MET A 157 -3.21 14.32 -1.09
N PHE A 158 -2.80 13.37 -0.26
CA PHE A 158 -2.55 11.99 -0.67
C PHE A 158 -3.64 11.09 -0.11
N PHE A 159 -4.06 10.10 -0.89
CA PHE A 159 -5.04 9.10 -0.51
C PHE A 159 -4.47 7.72 -0.79
N LEU A 160 -4.63 6.81 0.16
CA LEU A 160 -4.33 5.39 0.01
C LEU A 160 -5.62 4.62 0.25
N ASN A 161 -6.06 3.87 -0.75
CA ASN A 161 -7.32 3.12 -0.71
C ASN A 161 -8.49 4.02 -0.28
N GLU A 162 -8.60 5.18 -0.92
CA GLU A 162 -9.63 6.21 -0.67
C GLU A 162 -9.57 6.89 0.72
N VAL A 163 -8.60 6.53 1.56
CA VAL A 163 -8.40 7.13 2.89
C VAL A 163 -7.28 8.17 2.82
N PRO A 164 -7.47 9.39 3.37
CA PRO A 164 -6.42 10.40 3.43
C PRO A 164 -5.19 9.89 4.20
N VAL A 165 -4.01 10.09 3.63
CA VAL A 165 -2.73 9.78 4.28
C VAL A 165 -2.33 10.97 5.15
N ASN A 166 -2.07 10.71 6.43
CA ASN A 166 -1.56 11.72 7.35
C ASN A 166 -0.02 11.67 7.40
N TYR A 167 0.62 12.73 6.94
CA TYR A 167 2.07 12.90 7.04
C TYR A 167 2.39 13.78 8.25
N PRO A 168 3.08 13.26 9.29
CA PRO A 168 3.37 14.03 10.51
C PRO A 168 4.19 15.29 10.22
N ASP A 169 5.07 15.23 9.22
CA ASP A 169 5.93 16.35 8.80
C ASP A 169 5.23 17.32 7.81
N CYS A 170 4.00 17.02 7.40
CA CYS A 170 3.21 17.87 6.49
C CYS A 170 1.83 18.11 7.11
N SER A 171 1.74 19.10 8.00
CA SER A 171 0.46 19.55 8.56
C SER A 171 -0.35 20.30 7.50
N VAL A 172 -1.56 19.82 7.19
CA VAL A 172 -2.52 20.44 6.27
C VAL A 172 -3.50 21.35 6.99
#